data_AF-A0A3D4UXK8-F1
#
_entry.id   AF-A0A3D4UXK8-F1
#
_cell.length_a   1.000
_cell.length_b   1.000
_cell.length_c   1.000
_cell.angle_alpha   90.00
_cell.angle_beta   90.00
_cell.angle_gamma   90.00
#
_symmetry.space_group_name_H-M   'P 1'
#
loop_
_entity.id
_entity.type
_entity.pdbx_description
1 polymer ?
#
loop_
_entity_poly.entity_id
_entity_poly.type
_entity_poly.pdbx_seq_one_letter_code
_entity_poly.pdbx_strand_id
1 'polypeptide(L)' 'MARLDYMDVYFSVQSFQEEDLRGKSAVIIDVLRAASSMVTALSNGAKKIIPVGAMEDAVRIAQ' A
#
# COMPACT_ATOMS: atom_id res chain seq x y z
N MET A 1 10.70 -18.61 6.19
CA MET A 1 10.31 -18.31 4.80
C MET A 1 8.83 -18.61 4.69
N ALA A 2 8.00 -17.62 4.37
CA ALA A 2 6.56 -17.85 4.22
C ALA A 2 6.34 -18.81 3.04
N ARG A 3 5.63 -19.91 3.29
CA ARG A 3 5.26 -20.87 2.26
C ARG A 3 4.02 -20.33 1.56
N LEU A 4 4.17 -19.88 0.32
CA LEU A 4 3.08 -19.33 -0.50
C LEU A 4 2.32 -20.48 -1.16
N ASP A 5 1.49 -21.18 -0.39
CA ASP A 5 0.67 -22.29 -0.91
C ASP A 5 -0.58 -21.79 -1.67
N TYR A 6 -0.91 -20.50 -1.55
CA TYR A 6 -2.05 -19.84 -2.19
C TYR A 6 -1.74 -18.36 -2.48
N MET A 7 -2.10 -17.90 -3.69
CA MET A 7 -1.97 -16.51 -4.14
C MET A 7 -3.22 -16.15 -4.95
N ASP A 8 -3.77 -14.97 -4.66
CA ASP A 8 -4.91 -14.41 -5.40
C ASP A 8 -4.57 -12.97 -5.83
N VAL A 9 -5.27 -12.47 -6.84
CA VAL A 9 -5.02 -11.15 -7.44
C VAL A 9 -6.32 -10.38 -7.58
N TYR A 10 -6.37 -9.20 -6.98
CA TYR A 10 -7.46 -8.24 -7.12
C TYR A 10 -6.97 -7.02 -7.90
N PHE A 11 -7.66 -6.68 -8.98
CA PHE A 11 -7.26 -5.57 -9.86
C PHE A 11 -7.64 -4.19 -9.32
N SER A 12 -8.57 -4.12 -8.37
CA SER A 12 -9.00 -2.87 -7.75
C SER A 12 -9.45 -3.10 -6.32
N VAL A 13 -9.50 -2.02 -5.53
CA VAL A 13 -10.00 -2.04 -4.15
C VAL A 13 -11.48 -2.40 -4.04
N GLN A 14 -12.26 -2.26 -5.14
CA GLN A 14 -13.65 -2.71 -5.19
C GLN A 14 -13.79 -4.21 -5.51
N SER A 15 -12.69 -4.92 -5.81
CA SER A 15 -12.73 -6.31 -6.25
C SER A 15 -12.61 -7.34 -5.13
N PHE A 16 -12.48 -6.91 -3.87
CA PHE A 16 -12.43 -7.78 -2.70
C PHE A 16 -13.29 -7.22 -1.55
N GLN A 17 -13.68 -8.08 -0.63
CA GLN A 17 -14.24 -7.75 0.67
C GLN A 17 -13.18 -7.91 1.77
N GLU A 18 -13.39 -7.31 2.93
CA GLU A 18 -12.40 -7.33 4.02
C GLU A 18 -12.04 -8.77 4.44
N GLU A 19 -13.03 -9.67 4.44
CA GLU A 19 -12.90 -11.08 4.77
C GLU A 19 -11.93 -11.82 3.84
N ASP A 20 -11.82 -11.37 2.59
CA ASP A 20 -10.94 -11.98 1.59
C ASP A 20 -9.45 -11.77 1.96
N LEU A 21 -9.12 -10.69 2.66
CA LEU A 21 -7.75 -10.32 3.02
C LEU A 21 -7.41 -10.55 4.50
N ARG A 22 -8.41 -10.72 5.37
CA ARG A 22 -8.20 -10.85 6.81
C ARG A 22 -7.28 -12.03 7.13
N GLY A 23 -6.21 -11.76 7.88
CA GLY A 23 -5.23 -12.78 8.30
C GLY A 23 -4.24 -13.21 7.20
N LYS A 24 -4.28 -12.59 6.02
CA LYS A 24 -3.35 -12.86 4.91
C LYS A 24 -2.30 -11.75 4.80
N SER A 25 -1.22 -12.02 4.07
CA SER A 25 -0.28 -10.98 3.63
C SER A 25 -0.80 -10.32 2.35
N ALA A 26 -0.91 -8.99 2.35
CA ALA A 26 -1.33 -8.20 1.20
C ALA A 26 -0.13 -7.46 0.59
N VAL A 27 -0.03 -7.48 -0.74
CA VAL A 27 0.96 -6.71 -1.51
C VAL A 27 0.20 -5.72 -2.37
N ILE A 28 0.40 -4.43 -2.13
CA ILE A 28 -0.24 -3.35 -2.91
C ILE A 28 0.61 -3.05 -4.13
N ILE A 29 0.00 -3.11 -5.32
CA ILE A 29 0.65 -2.81 -6.61
C ILE A 29 -0.03 -1.59 -7.22
N ASP A 30 0.68 -0.47 -7.21
CA ASP A 30 0.34 0.74 -7.95
C ASP A 30 1.62 1.26 -8.62
N VAL A 31 1.89 0.75 -9.83
CA VAL A 31 3.12 1.05 -10.57
C VAL A 31 3.16 2.51 -11.00
N LEU A 32 2.01 3.10 -11.36
CA LEU A 32 1.88 4.44 -11.95
C LEU A 32 0.92 5.29 -11.11
N ARG A 33 1.35 5.89 -10.01
CA ARG A 33 2.76 6.02 -9.55
C ARG A 33 2.94 5.75 -8.06
N ALA A 34 1.91 5.38 -7.31
CA ALA A 34 1.98 5.47 -5.85
C ALA A 34 3.06 4.55 -5.25
N ALA A 35 3.01 3.25 -5.53
CA ALA A 35 3.98 2.30 -4.96
C ALA A 35 5.41 2.57 -5.47
N SER A 36 5.57 2.88 -6.75
CA SER A 36 6.87 3.24 -7.33
C SER A 36 7.48 4.48 -6.65
N SER A 37 6.68 5.53 -6.41
CA SER A 37 7.12 6.73 -5.71
C SER A 37 7.47 6.45 -4.24
N MET A 38 6.68 5.64 -3.53
CA MET A 38 6.96 5.25 -2.14
C MET A 38 8.27 4.48 -2.02
N VAL A 39 8.48 3.45 -2.85
CA VAL A 39 9.70 2.65 -2.87
C VAL A 39 10.91 3.51 -3.20
N THR A 40 10.80 4.39 -4.20
CA THR A 40 11.89 5.30 -4.58
C THR A 40 12.25 6.24 -3.43
N ALA A 41 11.26 6.84 -2.76
CA ALA A 41 11.51 7.74 -1.64
C ALA A 41 12.22 7.04 -0.46
N LEU A 42 11.78 5.84 -0.10
CA LEU A 42 12.42 5.03 0.94
C LEU A 42 13.85 4.64 0.56
N SER A 43 14.06 4.20 -0.69
CA SER A 43 15.40 3.88 -1.20
C SER A 43 16.35 5.08 -1.19
N ASN A 44 15.80 6.30 -1.28
CA ASN A 44 16.54 7.56 -1.22
C ASN A 44 16.65 8.14 0.21
N GLY A 45 16.31 7.37 1.24
CA GLY A 45 16.53 7.75 2.64
C GLY A 45 15.36 8.43 3.34
N ALA A 46 14.15 8.43 2.76
CA ALA A 46 12.97 8.84 3.49
C ALA A 46 12.77 7.93 4.73
N LYS A 47 12.57 8.53 5.91
CA LYS A 47 12.42 7.78 7.17
C LYS A 47 11.11 6.98 7.25
N LYS A 48 10.04 7.50 6.65
CA LYS A 48 8.70 6.90 6.62
C LYS A 48 7.88 7.51 5.50
N ILE A 49 6.85 6.79 5.09
CA ILE A 49 5.78 7.28 4.22
C ILE A 49 4.46 7.17 4.99
N ILE A 50 3.65 8.22 4.97
CA ILE A 50 2.31 8.24 5.57
C ILE A 50 1.31 8.47 4.43
N PRO A 51 0.61 7.43 3.95
CA PRO A 51 -0.47 7.60 2.99
C PRO A 51 -1.69 8.21 3.70
N VAL A 52 -2.37 9.13 3.03
CA VAL A 52 -3.60 9.78 3.52
C VAL A 52 -4.66 9.77 2.42
N GLY A 53 -5.93 9.78 2.82
CA GLY A 53 -7.05 9.75 1.88
C GLY A 53 -7.42 11.13 1.30
N ALA A 54 -7.07 12.21 2.01
CA ALA A 54 -7.41 13.58 1.63
C ALA A 54 -6.24 14.54 1.88
N MET A 55 -6.22 15.66 1.13
CA MET A 55 -5.14 16.64 1.19
C MET A 55 -5.11 17.37 2.54
N GLU A 56 -6.27 17.60 3.14
CA GLU A 56 -6.41 18.27 4.43
C GLU A 56 -5.70 17.48 5.54
N ASP A 57 -5.74 16.15 5.49
CA ASP A 57 -5.04 15.28 6.45
C ASP A 57 -3.52 15.33 6.25
N ALA A 58 -3.05 15.46 5.01
CA ALA A 58 -1.63 15.67 4.73
C ALA A 58 -1.10 16.94 5.41
N VAL A 59 -1.86 18.04 5.29
CA VAL A 59 -1.50 19.33 5.90
C VAL A 59 -1.48 19.23 7.41
N ARG A 60 -2.47 18.57 8.02
CA ARG A 60 -2.53 18.37 9.48
C ARG A 60 -1.36 17.58 10.03
N ILE A 61 -0.88 16.57 9.31
CA ILE A 61 0.25 15.72 9.74
C ILE A 61 1.60 16.44 9.56
N ALA A 62 1.69 17.39 8.62
CA ALA A 62 2.92 18.12 8.31
C ALA A 62 3.19 19.32 9.24
N GLN A 63 2.18 19.78 9.99
CA GLN A 63 2.30 20.82 11.01
C GLN A 63 2.87 20.26 12.33
#